data_AF-A0A535YH90-F1
#
_entry.id   AF-A0A535YH90-F1
#
_cell.length_a   1.000
_cell.length_b   1.000
_cell.length_c   1.000
_cell.angle_alpha   90.00
_cell.angle_beta   90.00
_cell.angle_gamma   90.00
#
_symmetry.space_group_name_H-M   'P 1'
#
loop_
_entity.id
_entity.type
_entity.pdbx_description
1 polymer ?
#
loop_
_entity_poly.entity_id
_entity_poly.type
_entity_poly.pdbx_seq_one_letter_code
_entity_poly.pdbx_strand_id
1 'polypeptide(L)'
;MPGSRAMLVLAERLPAEPLASMRRSWWEKRRYIYVTPGEELVERALRGFPDDVRALAGRCRIIRTDARGGGGFYSDRNEIELAAGVETYEGLRQVELSACHELFHYVCWNDTRYRADEDQGFPYLRRAVRESRKLLDAFPRYKGWVTQSFLRQGDHANPVEYFADIPTNFRDTAELPGPIRAHFAPLIDGSPPPYDLAHAPDWLADPTDLATFQRWLAGGD
;
A
#
# COMPACT_ATOMS: atom_id res chain seq x y z
N MET A 1 -0.61 30.85 11.07
CA MET A 1 -1.34 29.67 11.58
C MET A 1 -0.30 28.61 11.89
N PRO A 2 -0.20 28.06 13.11
CA PRO A 2 0.63 26.87 13.34
C PRO A 2 0.26 25.82 12.29
N GLY A 3 1.25 25.25 11.60
CA GLY A 3 1.02 24.30 10.51
C GLY A 3 0.07 23.18 10.94
N SER A 4 -0.84 22.78 10.06
CA SER A 4 -1.87 21.76 10.25
C SER A 4 -1.37 20.50 11.00
N ARG A 5 -0.14 20.06 10.69
CA ARG A 5 0.59 18.99 11.39
C ARG A 5 0.75 19.18 12.90
N ALA A 6 1.11 20.37 13.37
CA ALA A 6 1.33 20.61 14.80
C ALA A 6 0.03 20.41 15.59
N MET A 7 -1.11 20.78 15.00
CA MET A 7 -2.41 20.53 15.61
C MET A 7 -2.76 19.05 15.68
N LEU A 8 -2.40 18.23 14.68
CA LEU A 8 -2.62 16.78 14.75
C LEU A 8 -1.72 16.08 15.75
N VAL A 9 -0.44 16.40 15.77
CA VAL A 9 0.49 15.83 16.76
C VAL A 9 0.07 16.20 18.18
N LEU A 10 -0.49 17.40 18.38
CA LEU A 10 -1.06 17.80 19.67
C LEU A 10 -2.41 17.12 19.95
N ALA A 11 -3.26 16.98 18.93
CA ALA A 11 -4.54 16.28 19.00
C ALA A 11 -4.38 14.83 19.44
N GLU A 12 -3.41 14.11 18.87
CA GLU A 12 -3.13 12.71 19.18
C GLU A 12 -2.67 12.49 20.63
N ARG A 13 -2.26 13.55 21.33
CA ARG A 13 -1.92 13.51 22.76
C ARG A 13 -3.13 13.69 23.68
N LEU A 14 -4.30 14.01 23.13
CA LEU A 14 -5.52 14.16 23.92
C LEU A 14 -6.04 12.79 24.38
N PRO A 15 -6.72 12.74 25.55
CA PRO A 15 -7.49 11.56 25.93
C PRO A 15 -8.58 11.23 24.90
N ALA A 16 -9.05 9.98 24.90
CA ALA A 16 -9.95 9.43 23.87
C ALA A 16 -11.23 10.25 23.66
N GLU A 17 -11.91 10.67 24.74
CA GLU A 17 -13.16 11.42 24.64
C GLU A 17 -12.98 12.86 24.07
N PRO A 18 -12.05 13.69 24.59
CA PRO A 18 -11.72 14.98 23.98
C PRO A 18 -11.30 14.86 22.51
N LEU A 19 -10.49 13.85 22.17
CA LEU A 19 -10.05 13.59 20.79
C LEU A 19 -11.26 13.29 19.88
N ALA A 20 -12.17 12.42 20.32
CA ALA A 20 -13.37 12.07 19.57
C ALA A 20 -14.28 13.30 19.34
N SER A 21 -14.45 14.15 20.35
CA SER A 21 -15.26 15.37 20.22
C SER A 21 -14.67 16.37 19.23
N MET A 22 -13.35 16.55 19.29
CA MET A 22 -12.65 17.44 18.36
C MET A 22 -12.69 16.92 16.91
N ARG A 23 -12.47 15.62 16.69
CA ARG A 23 -12.56 14.99 15.35
C ARG A 23 -13.95 15.15 14.74
N ARG A 24 -15.02 14.99 15.54
CA ARG A 24 -16.40 15.30 15.11
C ARG A 24 -16.56 16.77 14.69
N SER A 25 -16.03 17.70 15.48
CA SER A 25 -16.10 19.13 15.13
C SER A 25 -15.33 19.47 13.85
N TRP A 26 -14.18 18.83 13.60
CA TRP A 26 -13.43 19.01 12.36
C TRP A 26 -14.21 18.50 11.14
N TRP A 27 -14.84 17.33 11.27
CA TRP A 27 -15.68 16.75 10.25
C TRP A 27 -16.88 17.65 9.90
N GLU A 28 -17.65 18.08 10.89
CA GLU A 28 -18.82 18.96 10.71
C GLU A 28 -18.46 20.29 10.04
N LYS A 29 -17.29 20.83 10.36
CA LYS A 29 -16.80 22.10 9.81
C LYS A 29 -16.05 21.93 8.49
N ARG A 30 -16.05 20.73 7.89
CA ARG A 30 -15.35 20.44 6.63
C ARG A 30 -13.88 20.84 6.63
N ARG A 31 -13.22 20.69 7.77
CA ARG A 31 -11.83 21.09 7.94
C ARG A 31 -10.92 19.93 7.60
N TYR A 32 -10.95 19.52 6.33
CA TYR A 32 -10.10 18.46 5.77
C TYR A 32 -8.60 18.86 5.72
N ILE A 33 -8.28 20.08 6.15
CA ILE A 33 -6.99 20.77 6.01
C ILE A 33 -5.99 20.34 7.11
N TYR A 34 -6.33 19.39 8.00
CA TYR A 34 -5.52 19.14 9.19
C TYR A 34 -4.28 18.25 8.99
N VAL A 35 -4.17 17.42 7.95
CA VAL A 35 -3.06 16.44 7.88
C VAL A 35 -1.84 16.90 7.09
N THR A 36 -1.96 17.37 5.85
CA THR A 36 -0.80 17.82 5.05
C THR A 36 -1.27 18.48 3.74
N PRO A 37 -0.55 19.43 3.12
CA PRO A 37 -0.66 19.67 1.67
C PRO A 37 -0.39 18.36 0.92
N GLY A 38 -1.07 18.10 -0.21
CA GLY A 38 -0.93 16.83 -0.95
C GLY A 38 0.52 16.44 -1.21
N GLU A 39 1.36 17.40 -1.57
CA GLU A 39 2.80 17.22 -1.81
C GLU A 39 3.57 16.77 -0.56
N GLU A 40 3.33 17.37 0.61
CA GLU A 40 3.98 16.95 1.85
C GLU A 40 3.55 15.55 2.29
N LEU A 41 2.28 15.18 2.04
CA LEU A 41 1.78 13.83 2.33
C LEU A 41 2.50 12.79 1.46
N VAL A 42 2.63 13.07 0.17
CA VAL A 42 3.36 12.22 -0.80
C VAL A 42 4.81 12.06 -0.38
N GLU A 43 5.50 13.16 -0.07
CA GLU A 43 6.91 13.12 0.33
C GLU A 43 7.12 12.24 1.56
N ARG A 44 6.20 12.30 2.53
CA ARG A 44 6.28 11.49 3.76
C ARG A 44 5.90 10.04 3.53
N ALA A 45 4.78 9.80 2.83
CA ALA A 45 4.35 8.46 2.46
C ALA A 45 5.47 7.71 1.74
N LEU A 46 6.18 8.40 0.86
CA LEU A 46 7.25 7.82 0.04
C LEU A 46 8.66 7.94 0.64
N ARG A 47 8.80 8.41 1.89
CA ARG A 47 10.12 8.59 2.50
C ARG A 47 10.86 7.25 2.63
N GLY A 48 12.08 7.22 2.13
CA GLY A 48 12.97 6.04 2.23
C GLY A 48 12.83 5.06 1.06
N PHE A 49 11.91 5.27 0.12
CA PHE A 49 11.89 4.53 -1.13
C PHE A 49 12.92 5.07 -2.13
N PRO A 50 13.30 4.30 -3.16
CA PRO A 50 14.19 4.71 -4.23
C PRO A 50 13.74 5.99 -4.96
N ASP A 51 14.69 6.78 -5.45
CA ASP A 51 14.40 8.09 -6.05
C ASP A 51 13.56 7.99 -7.34
N ASP A 52 13.72 6.94 -8.13
CA ASP A 52 12.91 6.67 -9.33
C ASP A 52 11.44 6.36 -8.96
N VAL A 53 11.22 5.55 -7.93
CA VAL A 53 9.88 5.25 -7.39
C VAL A 53 9.23 6.52 -6.84
N ARG A 54 9.99 7.31 -6.08
CA ARG A 54 9.52 8.60 -5.54
C ARG A 54 9.18 9.59 -6.64
N ALA A 55 10.02 9.70 -7.66
CA ALA A 55 9.80 10.57 -8.80
C ALA A 55 8.57 10.13 -9.62
N LEU A 56 8.39 8.82 -9.82
CA LEU A 56 7.23 8.25 -10.48
C LEU A 56 5.94 8.59 -9.73
N ALA A 57 5.85 8.21 -8.47
CA ALA A 57 4.67 8.43 -7.63
C ALA A 57 4.39 9.92 -7.39
N GLY A 58 5.42 10.77 -7.36
CA GLY A 58 5.28 12.23 -7.27
C GLY A 58 4.57 12.87 -8.48
N ARG A 59 4.40 12.16 -9.59
CA ARG A 59 3.59 12.60 -10.74
C ARG A 59 2.10 12.29 -10.58
N CYS A 60 1.73 11.47 -9.61
CA CYS A 60 0.34 11.11 -9.38
C CYS A 60 -0.46 12.32 -8.88
N ARG A 61 -1.61 12.55 -9.50
CA ARG A 61 -2.57 13.54 -9.01
C ARG A 61 -3.32 12.97 -7.82
N ILE A 62 -3.46 13.77 -6.77
CA ILE A 62 -4.23 13.42 -5.58
C ILE A 62 -5.51 14.24 -5.53
N ILE A 63 -6.63 13.53 -5.46
CA ILE A 63 -7.95 14.10 -5.25
C ILE A 63 -8.40 13.80 -3.82
N ARG A 64 -9.01 14.79 -3.18
CA ARG A 64 -9.62 14.60 -1.86
C ARG A 64 -11.12 14.57 -2.00
N THR A 65 -11.75 13.60 -1.35
CA THR A 65 -13.20 13.44 -1.35
C THR A 65 -13.76 13.61 0.06
N ASP A 66 -15.01 14.08 0.14
CA ASP A 66 -15.74 14.20 1.42
C ASP A 66 -16.25 12.84 1.94
N ALA A 67 -15.64 11.74 1.50
CA ALA A 67 -15.98 10.38 1.94
C ALA A 67 -15.50 10.13 3.38
N ARG A 68 -16.24 9.28 4.11
CA ARG A 68 -15.97 8.98 5.52
C ARG A 68 -14.80 8.01 5.73
N GLY A 69 -14.40 7.26 4.71
CA GLY A 69 -13.30 6.31 4.78
C GLY A 69 -12.92 5.82 3.40
N GLY A 70 -11.75 5.18 3.31
CA GLY A 70 -11.22 4.59 2.10
C GLY A 70 -10.28 5.50 1.30
N GLY A 71 -9.88 4.96 0.17
CA GLY A 71 -9.10 5.58 -0.88
C GLY A 71 -9.29 4.75 -2.13
N GLY A 72 -8.73 5.20 -3.23
CA GLY A 72 -8.71 4.38 -4.43
C GLY A 72 -7.84 4.96 -5.51
N PHE A 73 -7.19 4.07 -6.27
CA PHE A 73 -6.57 4.41 -7.52
C PHE A 73 -7.55 4.24 -8.68
N TYR A 74 -7.61 5.25 -9.56
CA TYR A 74 -8.47 5.28 -10.74
C TYR A 74 -7.60 5.29 -11.99
N SER A 75 -7.46 4.11 -12.61
CA SER A 75 -6.56 3.91 -13.76
C SER A 75 -6.96 4.68 -15.01
N ASP A 76 -8.26 4.96 -15.20
CA ASP A 76 -8.79 5.77 -16.30
C ASP A 76 -8.40 7.24 -16.21
N ARG A 77 -8.25 7.77 -14.99
CA ARG A 77 -7.86 9.16 -14.69
C ARG A 77 -6.40 9.31 -14.28
N ASN A 78 -5.73 8.19 -14.00
CA ASN A 78 -4.37 8.10 -13.48
C ASN A 78 -4.14 8.93 -12.21
N GLU A 79 -5.10 8.86 -11.28
CA GLU A 79 -5.12 9.63 -10.04
C GLU A 79 -5.55 8.77 -8.86
N ILE A 80 -5.17 9.20 -7.65
CA ILE A 80 -5.62 8.59 -6.41
C ILE A 80 -6.63 9.49 -5.72
N GLU A 81 -7.61 8.88 -5.08
CA GLU A 81 -8.53 9.55 -4.15
C GLU A 81 -8.17 9.18 -2.72
N LEU A 82 -8.15 10.18 -1.84
CA LEU A 82 -8.01 10.00 -0.41
C LEU A 82 -9.24 10.56 0.28
N ALA A 83 -9.95 9.70 1.03
CA ALA A 83 -11.13 10.11 1.76
C ALA A 83 -10.75 11.00 2.95
N ALA A 84 -11.38 12.16 3.05
CA ALA A 84 -11.11 13.11 4.12
C ALA A 84 -11.46 12.55 5.51
N GLY A 85 -12.32 11.52 5.60
CA GLY A 85 -12.61 10.83 6.84
C GLY A 85 -11.42 10.03 7.38
N VAL A 86 -10.58 9.45 6.52
CA VAL A 86 -9.31 8.83 6.94
C VAL A 86 -8.40 9.90 7.56
N GLU A 87 -8.26 11.03 6.88
CA GLU A 87 -7.48 12.18 7.36
C GLU A 87 -8.01 12.76 8.69
N THR A 88 -9.32 12.67 8.92
CA THR A 88 -9.98 13.28 10.09
C THR A 88 -10.01 12.35 11.30
N TYR A 89 -10.25 11.06 11.08
CA TYR A 89 -10.53 10.09 12.15
C TYR A 89 -9.38 9.14 12.45
N GLU A 90 -8.37 9.05 11.58
CA GLU A 90 -7.19 8.23 11.83
C GLU A 90 -6.01 9.04 12.39
N GLY A 91 -4.98 8.34 12.87
CA GLY A 91 -3.72 8.96 13.25
C GLY A 91 -2.85 9.30 12.03
N LEU A 92 -1.94 10.28 12.15
CA LEU A 92 -1.06 10.75 11.08
C LEU A 92 -0.33 9.61 10.38
N ARG A 93 0.19 8.65 11.15
CA ARG A 93 0.87 7.47 10.59
C ARG A 93 -0.06 6.64 9.70
N GLN A 94 -1.32 6.48 10.07
CA GLN A 94 -2.29 5.72 9.28
C GLN A 94 -2.67 6.46 7.99
N VAL A 95 -2.74 7.79 8.05
CA VAL A 95 -2.94 8.61 6.85
C VAL A 95 -1.76 8.48 5.89
N GLU A 96 -0.53 8.52 6.39
CA GLU A 96 0.68 8.31 5.59
C GLU A 96 0.72 6.90 4.97
N LEU A 97 0.30 5.88 5.71
CA LEU A 97 0.21 4.50 5.19
C LEU A 97 -0.89 4.36 4.14
N SER A 98 -2.06 4.96 4.35
CA SER A 98 -3.15 4.95 3.36
C SER A 98 -2.73 5.66 2.07
N ALA A 99 -2.07 6.82 2.17
CA ALA A 99 -1.53 7.49 0.98
C ALA A 99 -0.43 6.66 0.29
N CYS A 100 0.45 6.01 1.05
CA CYS A 100 1.46 5.11 0.51
C CYS A 100 0.82 3.96 -0.28
N HIS A 101 -0.20 3.32 0.28
CA HIS A 101 -0.92 2.22 -0.36
C HIS A 101 -1.49 2.65 -1.73
N GLU A 102 -2.25 3.74 -1.78
CA GLU A 102 -2.83 4.21 -3.05
C GLU A 102 -1.76 4.64 -4.07
N LEU A 103 -0.66 5.25 -3.60
CA LEU A 103 0.46 5.59 -4.48
C LEU A 103 1.12 4.34 -5.07
N PHE A 104 1.13 3.21 -4.37
CA PHE A 104 1.67 1.97 -4.91
C PHE A 104 0.77 1.28 -5.92
N HIS A 105 -0.55 1.49 -5.87
CA HIS A 105 -1.43 1.17 -6.99
C HIS A 105 -1.07 1.98 -8.24
N TYR A 106 -0.85 3.30 -8.08
CA TYR A 106 -0.37 4.14 -9.16
C TYR A 106 1.01 3.69 -9.69
N VAL A 107 1.94 3.34 -8.81
CA VAL A 107 3.27 2.84 -9.21
C VAL A 107 3.15 1.55 -9.99
N CYS A 108 2.35 0.57 -9.53
CA CYS A 108 2.11 -0.68 -10.28
C CYS A 108 1.69 -0.40 -11.73
N TRP A 109 0.72 0.51 -11.88
CA TRP A 109 0.13 0.88 -13.15
C TRP A 109 1.09 1.63 -14.09
N ASN A 110 2.08 2.35 -13.55
CA ASN A 110 2.91 3.25 -14.34
C ASN A 110 4.40 2.88 -14.38
N ASP A 111 4.86 1.94 -13.55
CA ASP A 111 6.24 1.46 -13.54
C ASP A 111 6.43 0.42 -14.65
N THR A 112 7.33 0.71 -15.59
CA THR A 112 7.60 -0.17 -16.73
C THR A 112 8.11 -1.55 -16.32
N ARG A 113 8.66 -1.69 -15.11
CA ARG A 113 9.06 -2.99 -14.57
C ARG A 113 7.84 -3.84 -14.23
N TYR A 114 6.77 -3.28 -13.67
CA TYR A 114 5.65 -4.07 -13.13
C TYR A 114 4.40 -4.06 -14.00
N ARG A 115 4.28 -3.10 -14.93
CA ARG A 115 3.08 -2.94 -15.74
C ARG A 115 2.67 -4.22 -16.47
N ALA A 116 3.64 -4.89 -17.09
CA ALA A 116 3.36 -6.10 -17.85
C ALA A 116 2.92 -7.27 -16.95
N ASP A 117 3.42 -7.36 -15.70
CA ASP A 117 2.96 -8.37 -14.74
C ASP A 117 1.50 -8.12 -14.36
N GLU A 118 1.16 -6.86 -14.06
CA GLU A 118 -0.22 -6.44 -13.77
C GLU A 118 -1.18 -6.75 -14.94
N ASP A 119 -0.82 -6.34 -16.16
CA ASP A 119 -1.63 -6.56 -17.38
C ASP A 119 -1.93 -8.05 -17.62
N GLN A 120 -1.05 -8.93 -17.16
CA GLN A 120 -1.16 -10.38 -17.31
C GLN A 120 -1.80 -11.06 -16.10
N GLY A 121 -2.30 -10.30 -15.12
CA GLY A 121 -2.95 -10.85 -13.93
C GLY A 121 -1.98 -11.35 -12.86
N PHE A 122 -0.79 -10.73 -12.78
CA PHE A 122 0.25 -10.95 -11.77
C PHE A 122 0.92 -12.34 -11.78
N PRO A 123 1.28 -12.93 -12.94
CA PRO A 123 1.92 -14.25 -12.96
C PRO A 123 3.21 -14.34 -12.12
N TYR A 124 4.06 -13.32 -12.13
CA TYR A 124 5.33 -13.34 -11.38
C TYR A 124 5.09 -13.16 -9.88
N LEU A 125 4.23 -12.22 -9.48
CA LEU A 125 3.84 -12.05 -8.08
C LEU A 125 3.16 -13.31 -7.52
N ARG A 126 2.23 -13.91 -8.26
CA ARG A 126 1.56 -15.17 -7.86
C ARG A 126 2.57 -16.29 -7.65
N ARG A 127 3.54 -16.42 -8.55
CA ARG A 127 4.63 -17.38 -8.41
C ARG A 127 5.47 -17.11 -7.17
N ALA A 128 5.82 -15.86 -6.89
CA ALA A 128 6.57 -15.49 -5.68
C ALA A 128 5.81 -15.86 -4.40
N VAL A 129 4.48 -15.63 -4.37
CA VAL A 129 3.63 -16.04 -3.25
C VAL A 129 3.59 -17.57 -3.12
N ARG A 130 3.36 -18.30 -4.21
CA ARG A 130 3.35 -19.77 -4.26
C ARG A 130 4.65 -20.37 -3.74
N GLU A 131 5.80 -19.84 -4.17
CA GLU A 131 7.12 -20.33 -3.76
C GLU A 131 7.44 -19.99 -2.30
N SER A 132 6.88 -18.89 -1.79
CA SER A 132 7.07 -18.46 -0.40
C SER A 132 6.25 -19.25 0.62
N ARG A 133 5.24 -20.01 0.19
CA ARG A 133 4.27 -20.68 1.08
C ARG A 133 4.91 -21.58 2.15
N LYS A 134 6.05 -22.20 1.83
CA LYS A 134 6.80 -23.11 2.74
C LYS A 134 7.82 -22.38 3.61
N LEU A 135 7.99 -21.07 3.43
CA LEU A 135 9.02 -20.27 4.11
C LEU A 135 8.44 -19.41 5.25
N LEU A 136 7.12 -19.36 5.40
CA LEU A 136 6.43 -18.37 6.23
C LEU A 136 6.81 -18.43 7.72
N ASP A 137 7.15 -19.61 8.23
CA ASP A 137 7.52 -19.80 9.64
C ASP A 137 8.80 -19.06 10.03
N ALA A 138 9.70 -18.82 9.07
CA ALA A 138 10.90 -18.03 9.28
C ALA A 138 10.64 -16.50 9.33
N PHE A 139 9.43 -16.05 8.97
CA PHE A 139 9.07 -14.64 8.85
C PHE A 139 7.81 -14.32 9.67
N PRO A 140 7.90 -14.35 11.02
CA PRO A 140 6.72 -14.29 11.90
C PRO A 140 5.94 -12.97 11.78
N ARG A 141 6.61 -11.83 11.51
CA ARG A 141 5.92 -10.55 11.29
C ARG A 141 5.09 -10.57 10.01
N TYR A 142 5.66 -11.05 8.91
CA TYR A 142 4.97 -11.23 7.64
C TYR A 142 3.79 -12.21 7.79
N LYS A 143 4.04 -13.40 8.34
CA LYS A 143 3.00 -14.42 8.56
C LYS A 143 1.87 -13.91 9.45
N GLY A 144 2.21 -13.18 10.52
CA GLY A 144 1.24 -12.55 11.42
C GLY A 144 0.36 -11.54 10.71
N TRP A 145 0.95 -10.61 9.96
CA TRP A 145 0.21 -9.65 9.15
C TRP A 145 -0.71 -10.31 8.13
N VAL A 146 -0.22 -11.29 7.35
CA VAL A 146 -1.02 -12.00 6.36
C VAL A 146 -2.25 -12.65 6.99
N THR A 147 -2.05 -13.45 8.05
CA THR A 147 -3.12 -14.27 8.62
C THR A 147 -4.07 -13.50 9.54
N GLN A 148 -3.60 -12.43 10.17
CA GLN A 148 -4.39 -11.69 11.17
C GLN A 148 -4.98 -10.39 10.60
N SER A 149 -4.46 -9.89 9.49
CA SER A 149 -4.90 -8.64 8.87
C SER A 149 -5.29 -8.84 7.41
N PHE A 150 -4.34 -9.15 6.52
CA PHE A 150 -4.58 -9.14 5.08
C PHE A 150 -5.69 -10.12 4.65
N LEU A 151 -5.59 -11.40 5.01
CA LEU A 151 -6.58 -12.41 4.63
C LEU A 151 -7.97 -12.18 5.23
N ARG A 152 -8.08 -11.40 6.32
CA ARG A 152 -9.39 -11.07 6.91
C ARG A 152 -10.20 -10.08 6.09
N GLN A 153 -9.59 -9.47 5.07
CA GLN A 153 -10.25 -8.52 4.19
C GLN A 153 -11.11 -9.22 3.11
N GLY A 154 -11.12 -10.56 3.04
CA GLY A 154 -11.96 -11.31 2.12
C GLY A 154 -11.54 -11.08 0.66
N ASP A 155 -12.44 -10.59 -0.19
CA ASP A 155 -12.16 -10.37 -1.61
C ASP A 155 -11.10 -9.29 -1.87
N HIS A 156 -10.86 -8.40 -0.90
CA HIS A 156 -9.75 -7.44 -0.94
C HIS A 156 -8.39 -8.10 -0.66
N ALA A 157 -8.34 -9.35 -0.19
CA ALA A 157 -7.09 -10.08 -0.06
C ALA A 157 -6.65 -10.68 -1.42
N ASN A 158 -6.49 -9.82 -2.43
CA ASN A 158 -6.20 -10.15 -3.83
C ASN A 158 -4.81 -9.63 -4.28
N PRO A 159 -4.31 -10.03 -5.46
CA PRO A 159 -2.96 -9.65 -5.90
C PRO A 159 -2.74 -8.14 -6.06
N VAL A 160 -3.75 -7.38 -6.49
CA VAL A 160 -3.65 -5.91 -6.68
C VAL A 160 -3.42 -5.25 -5.33
N GLU A 161 -4.27 -5.58 -4.35
CA GLU A 161 -4.16 -5.03 -2.99
C GLU A 161 -2.89 -5.52 -2.28
N TYR A 162 -2.52 -6.78 -2.48
CA TYR A 162 -1.29 -7.34 -1.94
C TYR A 162 -0.05 -6.60 -2.47
N PHE A 163 -0.04 -6.25 -3.76
CA PHE A 163 1.04 -5.48 -4.37
C PHE A 163 1.23 -4.12 -3.69
N ALA A 164 0.14 -3.40 -3.44
CA ALA A 164 0.19 -2.09 -2.77
C ALA A 164 0.53 -2.19 -1.27
N ASP A 165 0.07 -3.25 -0.62
CA ASP A 165 0.24 -3.43 0.82
C ASP A 165 1.66 -3.82 1.24
N ILE A 166 2.39 -4.59 0.41
CA ILE A 166 3.75 -5.03 0.77
C ILE A 166 4.70 -3.86 1.01
N PRO A 167 4.95 -2.93 0.06
CA PRO A 167 5.83 -1.80 0.31
C PRO A 167 5.28 -0.86 1.40
N THR A 168 3.95 -0.79 1.55
CA THR A 168 3.32 0.01 2.61
C THR A 168 3.63 -0.52 4.01
N ASN A 169 3.58 -1.84 4.20
CA ASN A 169 3.75 -2.49 5.51
C ASN A 169 5.18 -2.95 5.80
N PHE A 170 5.98 -3.26 4.77
CA PHE A 170 7.32 -3.86 4.88
C PHE A 170 8.35 -3.00 4.17
N ARG A 171 8.87 -1.98 4.87
CA ARG A 171 9.94 -1.11 4.35
C ARG A 171 11.33 -1.72 4.50
N ASP A 172 11.47 -2.77 5.30
CA ASP A 172 12.68 -3.58 5.39
C ASP A 172 12.44 -4.89 4.64
N THR A 173 13.15 -5.08 3.51
CA THR A 173 13.02 -6.26 2.66
C THR A 173 13.49 -7.54 3.37
N ALA A 174 14.30 -7.43 4.44
CA ALA A 174 14.70 -8.57 5.25
C ALA A 174 13.51 -9.23 5.99
N GLU A 175 12.41 -8.50 6.19
CA GLU A 175 11.19 -8.98 6.83
C GLU A 175 10.33 -9.85 5.91
N LEU A 176 10.66 -9.93 4.62
CA LEU A 176 9.91 -10.65 3.60
C LEU A 176 10.53 -12.02 3.27
N PRO A 177 9.71 -13.06 3.01
CA PRO A 177 10.18 -14.34 2.47
C PRO A 177 10.95 -14.16 1.15
N GLY A 178 11.96 -14.99 0.90
CA GLY A 178 12.92 -14.81 -0.22
C GLY A 178 12.30 -14.50 -1.59
N PRO A 179 11.33 -15.29 -2.08
CA PRO A 179 10.71 -15.00 -3.38
C PRO A 179 9.90 -13.69 -3.39
N ILE A 180 9.12 -13.40 -2.34
CA ILE A 180 8.39 -12.13 -2.20
C ILE A 180 9.38 -10.95 -2.13
N ARG A 181 10.44 -11.09 -1.33
CA ARG A 181 11.53 -10.12 -1.23
C ARG A 181 12.10 -9.80 -2.60
N ALA A 182 12.46 -10.83 -3.38
CA ALA A 182 13.02 -10.65 -4.71
C ALA A 182 12.05 -9.89 -5.63
N HIS A 183 10.74 -10.17 -5.56
CA HIS A 183 9.73 -9.46 -6.34
C HIS A 183 9.62 -7.98 -5.98
N PHE A 184 9.71 -7.60 -4.70
CA PHE A 184 9.46 -6.21 -4.24
C PHE A 184 10.70 -5.37 -3.96
N ALA A 185 11.90 -5.98 -3.82
CA ALA A 185 13.13 -5.24 -3.55
C ALA A 185 13.42 -4.09 -4.54
N PRO A 186 13.16 -4.22 -5.86
CA PRO A 186 13.34 -3.10 -6.79
C PRO A 186 12.52 -1.85 -6.45
N LEU A 187 11.38 -2.03 -5.81
CA LEU A 187 10.52 -0.92 -5.37
C LEU A 187 10.86 -0.40 -3.97
N ILE A 188 11.39 -1.26 -3.09
CA ILE A 188 11.59 -0.94 -1.67
C ILE A 188 13.00 -0.40 -1.40
N ASP A 189 14.03 -1.05 -1.94
CA ASP A 189 15.44 -0.73 -1.67
C ASP A 189 16.27 -0.45 -2.94
N GLY A 190 15.65 -0.60 -4.12
CA GLY A 190 16.28 -0.31 -5.41
C GLY A 190 17.15 -1.44 -5.94
N SER A 191 17.08 -2.63 -5.35
CA SER A 191 17.75 -3.83 -5.88
C SER A 191 17.33 -4.13 -7.32
N PRO A 192 18.18 -4.78 -8.13
CA PRO A 192 17.81 -5.18 -9.49
C PRO A 192 16.65 -6.19 -9.49
N PRO A 193 15.77 -6.18 -10.51
CA PRO A 193 14.70 -7.17 -10.60
C PRO A 193 15.27 -8.58 -10.81
N PRO A 194 14.66 -9.61 -10.20
CA PRO A 194 15.15 -10.99 -10.27
C PRO A 194 14.88 -11.67 -11.62
N TYR A 195 14.01 -11.08 -12.44
CA TYR A 195 13.57 -11.56 -13.74
C TYR A 195 13.12 -10.37 -14.59
N ASP A 196 13.03 -10.58 -15.90
CA ASP A 196 12.47 -9.58 -16.81
C ASP A 196 10.94 -9.70 -16.83
N LEU A 197 10.30 -8.89 -16.00
CA LEU A 197 8.85 -8.78 -15.89
C LEU A 197 8.15 -8.29 -17.17
N ALA A 198 8.89 -7.69 -18.12
CA ALA A 198 8.31 -7.21 -19.38
C ALA A 198 7.89 -8.34 -20.32
N HIS A 199 8.37 -9.56 -20.09
CA HIS A 199 8.07 -10.73 -20.90
C HIS A 199 7.07 -11.66 -20.21
N ALA A 200 6.20 -12.26 -21.01
CA ALA A 200 5.33 -13.32 -20.52
C ALA A 200 6.17 -14.48 -19.96
N PRO A 201 5.74 -15.12 -18.86
CA PRO A 201 6.45 -16.23 -18.27
C PRO A 201 6.58 -17.39 -19.27
N ASP A 202 7.73 -18.07 -19.24
CA ASP A 202 7.99 -19.27 -20.05
C ASP A 202 7.49 -20.58 -19.40
N TRP A 203 6.80 -20.47 -18.25
CA TRP A 203 6.18 -21.58 -17.54
C TRP A 203 4.66 -21.64 -17.73
N LEU A 204 4.08 -22.80 -17.43
CA LEU A 204 2.63 -22.98 -17.40
C LEU A 204 2.01 -22.03 -16.38
N ALA A 205 1.09 -21.17 -16.85
CA ALA A 205 0.42 -20.19 -16.03
C ALA A 205 -0.20 -20.82 -14.77
N ASP A 206 0.09 -20.20 -13.62
CA ASP A 206 -0.51 -20.56 -12.36
C ASP A 206 -2.03 -20.26 -12.36
N PRO A 207 -2.84 -20.97 -11.54
CA PRO A 207 -4.24 -20.63 -11.38
C PRO A 207 -4.45 -19.15 -11.01
N THR A 208 -5.37 -18.50 -11.73
CA THR A 208 -5.68 -17.08 -11.52
C THR A 208 -6.76 -16.85 -10.48
N ASP A 209 -7.37 -17.92 -9.95
CA ASP A 209 -8.44 -17.81 -8.98
C ASP A 209 -7.93 -17.24 -7.64
N LEU A 210 -8.80 -16.47 -6.99
CA LEU A 210 -8.48 -15.75 -5.76
C LEU A 210 -8.26 -16.71 -4.59
N ALA A 211 -9.04 -17.78 -4.51
CA ALA A 211 -8.97 -18.73 -3.40
C ALA A 211 -7.61 -19.44 -3.36
N THR A 212 -7.05 -19.80 -4.52
CA THR A 212 -5.71 -20.39 -4.62
C THR A 212 -4.63 -19.41 -4.15
N PHE A 213 -4.69 -18.15 -4.59
CA PHE A 213 -3.76 -17.11 -4.12
C PHE A 213 -3.80 -16.96 -2.59
N GLN A 214 -5.00 -16.89 -2.01
CA GLN A 214 -5.20 -16.77 -0.56
C GLN A 214 -4.70 -18.00 0.21
N ARG A 215 -4.87 -19.21 -0.34
CA ARG A 215 -4.31 -20.44 0.27
C ARG A 215 -2.80 -20.41 0.30
N TRP A 216 -2.15 -20.00 -0.79
CA TRP A 216 -0.69 -19.89 -0.83
C TRP A 216 -0.16 -18.86 0.16
N LEU A 217 -0.83 -17.72 0.31
CA LEU A 217 -0.51 -16.71 1.34
C LEU A 217 -0.58 -17.30 2.75
N ALA A 218 -1.53 -18.20 3.01
CA ALA A 218 -1.66 -18.90 4.28
C ALA A 218 -0.70 -20.09 4.46
N GLY A 219 0.14 -20.40 3.46
CA GLY A 219 1.06 -21.53 3.49
C GLY A 219 0.47 -22.86 3.00
N GLY A 220 -0.77 -22.87 2.51
CA GLY A 220 -1.45 -24.05 1.96
C GLY A 220 -1.07 -24.33 0.51
N ASP A 221 -1.40 -25.53 0.01
CA ASP A 221 -1.24 -25.92 -1.40
C ASP A 221 -2.42 -25.46 -2.30
#